data_AF-A0A2V9JZ02-F1
#
_entry.id   AF-A0A2V9JZ02-F1
#
_cell.length_a   1.000
_cell.length_b   1.000
_cell.length_c   1.000
_cell.angle_alpha   90.00
_cell.angle_beta   90.00
_cell.angle_gamma   90.00
#
_symmetry.space_group_name_H-M   'P 1'
#
loop_
_entity.id
_entity.type
_entity.pdbx_description
1 polymer ?
#
loop_
_entity_poly.entity_id
_entity_poly.type
_entity_poly.pdbx_seq_one_letter_code
_entity_poly.pdbx_strand_id
1 'polypeptide(L)' 'MRSPVCLAGARACPPEDVGGIGGYEDFLQAIGDPHHPENKEFLEWIGGEFDARSFDVDEVNEILREMT' A
#
# COMPACT_ATOMS: atom_id res chain seq x y z
N MET A 1 3.77 -29.85 1.41
CA MET A 1 2.39 -29.31 1.50
C MET A 1 2.10 -28.50 0.25
N ARG A 2 0.84 -28.31 -0.14
CA ARG A 2 0.48 -27.32 -1.17
C ARG A 2 0.29 -25.98 -0.48
N SER A 3 1.03 -24.97 -0.91
CA SER A 3 0.83 -23.58 -0.46
C SER A 3 -0.34 -22.95 -1.22
N PRO A 4 -1.05 -22.00 -0.61
CA PRO A 4 -2.02 -21.18 -1.34
C PRO A 4 -1.34 -20.43 -2.48
N VAL A 5 -2.10 -20.15 -3.54
CA VAL A 5 -1.63 -19.38 -4.71
C VAL A 5 -2.61 -18.24 -4.94
N CYS A 6 -2.08 -17.02 -4.98
CA CYS A 6 -2.81 -15.83 -5.39
C CYS A 6 -2.99 -15.85 -6.90
N LEU A 7 -4.23 -15.74 -7.36
CA LEU A 7 -4.57 -15.79 -8.80
C LEU A 7 -4.55 -14.41 -9.46
N ALA A 8 -4.89 -13.37 -8.70
CA ALA A 8 -4.95 -11.99 -9.15
C ALA A 8 -5.12 -11.05 -7.95
N GLY A 9 -4.85 -9.76 -8.17
CA GLY A 9 -5.12 -8.68 -7.22
C GLY A 9 -4.90 -7.33 -7.89
N ALA A 10 -5.13 -6.26 -7.14
CA ALA A 10 -4.96 -4.91 -7.64
C ALA A 10 -4.82 -3.94 -6.47
N ARG A 11 -4.04 -2.88 -6.70
CA ARG A 11 -3.77 -1.76 -5.77
C ARG A 11 -2.99 -2.19 -4.54
N ALA A 12 -2.27 -1.22 -3.98
CA ALA A 12 -1.56 -1.41 -2.73
C ALA A 12 -2.56 -1.52 -1.59
N CYS A 13 -2.22 -2.30 -0.57
CA CYS A 13 -2.94 -2.26 0.70
C CYS A 13 -2.80 -0.87 1.32
N PRO A 14 -3.82 -0.36 2.03
CA PRO A 14 -3.67 0.82 2.85
C PRO A 14 -2.49 0.64 3.83
N PRO A 15 -1.68 1.69 4.07
CA PRO A 15 -0.66 1.63 5.09
C PRO A 15 -1.24 1.26 6.46
N GLU A 16 -0.46 0.55 7.26
CA GLU A 16 -0.86 0.22 8.63
C GLU A 16 -1.02 1.50 9.45
N ASP A 17 -1.99 1.50 10.37
CA ASP A 17 -2.32 2.64 11.23
C ASP A 17 -2.68 3.96 10.52
N VAL A 18 -3.02 3.94 9.22
CA VAL A 18 -3.40 5.14 8.44
C VAL A 18 -4.71 5.81 8.90
N GLY A 19 -5.44 5.24 9.86
CA GLY A 19 -6.71 5.79 10.35
C GLY A 19 -7.96 5.25 9.66
N GLY A 20 -7.90 4.02 9.14
CA GLY A 20 -9.02 3.35 8.50
C GLY A 20 -9.38 3.95 7.14
N ILE A 21 -10.66 3.88 6.76
CA ILE A 21 -11.13 4.34 5.43
C ILE A 21 -10.90 5.84 5.24
N GLY A 22 -11.36 6.67 6.18
CA GLY A 22 -11.23 8.12 6.07
C GLY A 22 -9.77 8.57 6.07
N GLY A 23 -8.96 8.01 6.97
CA GLY A 23 -7.53 8.32 7.00
C GLY A 23 -6.78 7.89 5.74
N TYR A 24 -7.17 6.78 5.10
CA TYR A 24 -6.60 6.39 3.81
C TYR A 24 -7.02 7.34 2.67
N GLU A 25 -8.26 7.84 2.67
CA GLU A 25 -8.73 8.83 1.70
C GLU A 25 -7.96 10.16 1.84
N ASP A 26 -7.82 10.65 3.07
CA ASP A 26 -7.05 11.86 3.39
C ASP A 26 -5.58 11.71 2.98
N PHE A 27 -4.97 10.57 3.31
CA PHE A 27 -3.62 10.21 2.90
C PHE A 27 -3.43 10.26 1.38
N LEU A 28 -4.31 9.59 0.62
CA LEU A 28 -4.25 9.57 -0.85
C LEU A 28 -4.41 10.97 -1.46
N GLN A 29 -5.31 11.78 -0.91
CA GLN A 29 -5.49 13.16 -1.34
C GLN A 29 -4.21 13.98 -1.09
N ALA A 30 -3.62 13.84 0.10
CA ALA A 30 -2.45 14.60 0.48
C ALA A 30 -1.21 14.22 -0.34
N ILE A 31 -0.91 12.94 -0.51
CA ILE A 31 0.29 12.52 -1.27
C ILE A 31 0.15 12.79 -2.78
N GLY A 32 -1.09 12.85 -3.29
CA GLY A 32 -1.38 13.11 -4.70
C GLY A 32 -1.24 14.57 -5.12
N ASP A 33 -1.20 15.51 -4.17
CA ASP A 33 -1.03 16.93 -4.41
C ASP A 33 0.23 17.47 -3.68
N PRO A 34 1.32 17.78 -4.41
CA PRO A 34 2.54 18.35 -3.82
C PRO A 34 2.35 19.69 -3.10
N HIS A 35 1.20 20.36 -3.29
CA HIS A 35 0.86 21.61 -2.61
C HIS A 35 -0.05 21.40 -1.40
N HIS A 36 -0.50 20.17 -1.13
CA HIS A 36 -1.29 19.87 0.06
C HIS A 36 -0.48 20.18 1.32
N PRO A 37 -1.06 20.84 2.34
CA PRO A 37 -0.34 21.20 3.55
C PRO A 37 0.30 20.00 4.27
N GLU A 38 -0.34 18.83 4.17
CA GLU A 38 0.10 17.58 4.81
C GLU A 38 0.92 16.67 3.86
N ASN A 39 1.16 17.06 2.60
CA ASN A 39 1.85 16.21 1.61
C ASN A 39 3.20 15.71 2.16
N LYS A 40 4.03 16.64 2.64
CA LYS A 40 5.35 16.32 3.16
C LYS A 40 5.29 15.43 4.40
N GLU A 41 4.37 15.70 5.32
CA GLU A 41 4.21 14.93 6.55
C GLU A 41 3.81 13.48 6.25
N PHE A 42 2.84 13.28 5.36
CA PHE A 42 2.42 11.94 4.97
C PHE A 42 3.48 11.17 4.17
N LEU A 43 4.23 11.85 3.28
CA LEU A 43 5.35 11.22 2.57
C LEU A 43 6.50 10.84 3.52
N GLU A 44 6.81 11.69 4.50
CA GLU A 44 7.81 11.36 5.52
C GLU A 44 7.35 10.18 6.39
N TRP A 45 6.07 10.17 6.79
CA TRP A 45 5.48 9.11 7.60
C TRP A 45 5.50 7.75 6.89
N ILE A 46 5.16 7.70 5.59
CA ILE A 46 5.14 6.45 4.81
C ILE A 46 6.54 5.97 4.37
N GLY A 47 7.57 6.78 4.61
CA GLY A 47 8.96 6.43 4.25
C GLY A 47 9.42 6.90 2.88
N GLY A 48 8.68 7.82 2.25
CA GLY A 48 9.14 8.62 1.11
C GLY A 48 8.18 8.60 -0.08
N GLU A 49 7.79 7.43 -0.55
CA GLU A 49 6.91 7.29 -1.72
C GLU A 49 5.88 6.19 -1.52
N PHE A 50 4.74 6.34 -2.18
CA PHE A 50 3.66 5.37 -2.14
C PHE A 50 2.91 5.35 -3.48
N ASP A 51 2.90 4.19 -4.14
CA ASP A 51 2.06 3.96 -5.33
C ASP A 51 0.82 3.15 -4.96
N ALA A 52 -0.32 3.84 -4.87
CA ALA A 52 -1.62 3.23 -4.58
C ALA A 52 -2.11 2.22 -5.63
N ARG A 53 -1.46 2.13 -6.80
CA ARG A 53 -1.78 1.18 -7.87
C ARG A 53 -0.88 -0.05 -7.88
N SER A 54 0.21 -0.03 -7.13
CA SER A 54 1.19 -1.11 -7.10
C SER A 54 0.55 -2.43 -6.60
N PHE A 55 0.78 -3.50 -7.34
CA PHE A 55 0.44 -4.87 -6.97
C PHE A 55 1.19 -5.82 -7.90
N ASP A 56 1.90 -6.80 -7.35
CA ASP A 56 2.59 -7.84 -8.10
C ASP A 56 2.16 -9.24 -7.59
N VAL A 57 1.55 -10.03 -8.49
CA VAL A 57 1.06 -11.37 -8.16
C VAL A 57 2.20 -12.37 -7.97
N ASP A 58 3.33 -12.16 -8.63
CA ASP A 58 4.49 -13.04 -8.53
C ASP A 58 5.18 -12.80 -7.18
N GLU A 59 5.37 -11.55 -6.77
CA GLU A 59 5.90 -11.18 -5.44
C GLU A 59 5.06 -11.78 -4.30
N VAL A 60 3.72 -11.63 -4.37
CA VAL A 60 2.81 -12.20 -3.36
C VAL A 60 2.94 -13.73 -3.30
N ASN A 61 3.06 -14.39 -4.46
CA ASN A 61 3.21 -15.84 -4.51
C ASN A 61 4.58 -16.33 -4.02
N GLU A 62 5.63 -15.53 -4.12
CA GLU A 62 6.92 -15.82 -3.49
C GLU A 62 6.79 -15.81 -1.97
N ILE A 63 6.20 -14.76 -1.39
CA ILE A 63 5.96 -14.65 0.05
C ILE A 63 5.11 -15.82 0.57
N LEU A 64 4.00 -16.16 -0.13
CA LEU A 64 3.11 -17.25 0.28
C LEU A 64 3.78 -18.63 0.32
N ARG A 65 4.86 -18.84 -0.45
CA ARG A 65 5.64 -20.10 -0.43
C ARG A 65 6.54 -20.19 0.80
N GLU A 66 7.02 -19.08 1.32
CA GLU A 66 7.91 -19.02 2.48
C GLU A 66 7.17 -19.20 3.82
N MET A 67 5.84 -19.01 3.82
CA MET A 67 4.99 -19.12 5.01
C MET A 67 4.47 -20.54 5.29
N THR A 68 4.91 -21.56 4.54
CA THR A 68 4.44 -22.96 4.64
C THR A 68 5.58 -23.95 4.80
#